data_AF-A0AA88PMY6-F1
#
_entry.id   AF-A0AA88PMY6-F1
#
_cell.length_a   1.000
_cell.length_b   1.000
_cell.length_c   1.000
_cell.angle_alpha   90.00
_cell.angle_beta   90.00
_cell.angle_gamma   90.00
#
_symmetry.space_group_name_H-M   'P 1'
#
loop_
_entity.id
_entity.type
_entity.pdbx_description
1 polymer ?
#
loop_
_entity_poly.entity_id
_entity_poly.type
_entity_poly.pdbx_seq_one_letter_code
_entity_poly.pdbx_strand_id
1 'polypeptide(L)'
;MQTSSSRQLCAPSQSVFPAEPQEAASETLAFSSLSLLQSSFRMSKIIVFSKEAFEGRTAEFKNDVCNLEEKGFDKVIVSLKVIGAPWVAYYDKNFTGKQHVFEEGEYATLDDKGRFSSLKIITDDLDNPEIQLFEHIDYQGRSVTLRKETNLHDIAFSDTASSHKVKGGVWVLYKHINRQGAQLVSFPGEEVPSYLPLSFNDVASCVRPLLPKP
;
A
#
# COMPACT_ATOMS: atom_id res chain seq x y z
N MET A 1 70.56 20.93 50.26
CA MET A 1 71.59 20.24 49.46
C MET A 1 70.98 19.86 48.13
N GLN A 2 71.60 20.29 47.04
CA GLN A 2 71.21 19.99 45.66
C GLN A 2 71.39 18.49 45.34
N THR A 3 70.56 17.96 44.43
CA THR A 3 70.89 17.10 43.25
C THR A 3 69.56 16.58 42.67
N SER A 4 69.08 17.04 41.52
CA SER A 4 69.44 16.64 40.14
C SER A 4 68.78 15.33 39.66
N SER A 5 67.94 15.49 38.62
CA SER A 5 67.77 14.59 37.45
C SER A 5 67.06 13.23 37.69
N SER A 6 66.17 12.71 36.84
CA SER A 6 66.05 12.81 35.39
C SER A 6 64.60 12.69 34.91
N ARG A 7 64.32 13.34 33.79
CA ARG A 7 63.13 13.18 32.95
C ARG A 7 63.08 11.78 32.34
N GLN A 8 61.89 11.16 32.31
CA GLN A 8 61.58 10.13 31.35
C GLN A 8 60.17 10.39 30.80
N LEU A 9 60.14 10.72 29.51
CA LEU A 9 58.94 10.95 28.71
C LEU A 9 58.26 9.61 28.45
N CYS A 10 56.99 9.45 28.86
CA CYS A 10 56.11 8.43 28.32
C CYS A 10 55.29 9.06 27.19
N ALA A 11 55.40 8.50 25.98
CA ALA A 11 54.64 8.88 24.80
C ALA A 11 53.14 8.55 24.96
N PRO A 12 52.22 9.31 24.33
CA PRO A 12 50.83 8.89 24.24
C PRO A 12 50.69 7.79 23.18
N SER A 13 50.07 6.68 23.56
CA SER A 13 49.62 5.62 22.65
C SER A 13 48.55 6.16 21.72
N GLN A 14 48.85 6.30 20.43
CA GLN A 14 47.84 6.49 19.39
C GLN A 14 47.17 5.14 19.12
N SER A 15 45.93 4.98 19.58
CA SER A 15 45.04 3.93 19.11
C SER A 15 44.55 4.32 17.71
N VAL A 16 45.11 3.67 16.69
CA VAL A 16 44.56 3.68 15.33
C VAL A 16 43.32 2.78 15.35
N PHE A 17 42.13 3.36 15.37
CA PHE A 17 40.91 2.64 15.01
C PHE A 17 40.86 2.55 13.47
N PRO A 18 40.67 1.35 12.88
CA PRO A 18 40.31 1.29 11.47
C PRO A 18 38.88 1.85 11.32
N ALA A 19 38.71 2.82 10.42
CA ALA A 19 37.41 3.27 9.96
C ALA A 19 36.72 2.08 9.27
N GLU A 20 35.58 1.67 9.82
CA GLU A 20 34.71 0.63 9.29
C GLU A 20 34.01 1.14 8.03
N PRO A 21 34.26 0.61 6.83
CA PRO A 21 33.60 1.08 5.61
C PRO A 21 32.56 0.06 5.16
N GLN A 22 31.37 0.04 5.77
CA GLN A 22 30.25 -0.78 5.26
C GLN A 22 28.85 -0.15 5.27
N GLU A 23 28.65 1.09 5.72
CA GLU A 23 27.30 1.69 5.74
C GLU A 23 26.96 2.53 4.48
N ALA A 24 27.96 3.15 3.85
CA ALA A 24 27.75 4.09 2.74
C ALA A 24 27.16 3.46 1.45
N ALA A 25 27.42 2.18 1.18
CA ALA A 25 26.90 1.50 -0.02
C ALA A 25 25.40 1.21 0.08
N SER A 26 24.91 0.87 1.29
CA SER A 26 23.49 0.60 1.52
C SER A 26 22.67 1.90 1.44
N GLU A 27 23.18 2.98 2.02
CA GLU A 27 22.56 4.30 1.93
C GLU A 27 22.51 4.82 0.48
N THR A 28 23.60 4.70 -0.27
CA THR A 28 23.63 5.18 -1.68
C THR A 28 22.66 4.42 -2.59
N LEU A 29 22.51 3.11 -2.38
CA LEU A 29 21.51 2.29 -3.10
C LEU A 29 20.09 2.64 -2.67
N ALA A 30 19.84 2.86 -1.37
CA ALA A 30 18.54 3.28 -0.86
C ALA A 30 18.14 4.66 -1.40
N PHE A 31 19.06 5.63 -1.42
CA PHE A 31 18.81 6.95 -2.00
C PHE A 31 18.54 6.89 -3.52
N SER A 32 19.30 6.07 -4.25
CA SER A 32 19.09 5.88 -5.69
C SER A 32 17.75 5.21 -5.99
N SER A 33 17.41 4.15 -5.25
CA SER A 33 16.11 3.46 -5.33
C SER A 33 14.96 4.40 -4.97
N LEU A 34 15.08 5.15 -3.87
CA LEU A 34 14.07 6.11 -3.44
C LEU A 34 13.89 7.23 -4.46
N SER A 35 14.96 7.73 -5.08
CA SER A 35 14.89 8.75 -6.13
C SER A 35 14.22 8.22 -7.41
N LEU A 36 14.45 6.96 -7.76
CA LEU A 36 13.80 6.27 -8.89
C LEU A 36 12.32 6.02 -8.61
N LEU A 37 11.95 5.57 -7.40
CA LEU A 37 10.55 5.47 -6.97
C LEU A 37 9.87 6.84 -6.98
N GLN A 38 10.50 7.87 -6.41
CA GLN A 38 9.96 9.23 -6.44
C GLN A 38 9.78 9.74 -7.88
N SER A 39 10.69 9.38 -8.80
CA SER A 39 10.58 9.72 -10.22
C SER A 39 9.48 8.92 -10.93
N SER A 40 9.26 7.64 -10.60
CA SER A 40 8.19 6.84 -11.18
C SER A 40 6.81 7.33 -10.70
N PHE A 41 6.69 7.70 -9.42
CA PHE A 41 5.47 8.33 -8.88
C PHE A 41 5.14 9.67 -9.54
N ARG A 42 6.13 10.44 -10.00
CA ARG A 42 5.89 11.70 -10.73
C ARG A 42 5.17 11.51 -12.07
N MET A 43 5.24 10.31 -12.62
CA MET A 43 4.58 9.94 -13.89
C MET A 43 3.24 9.23 -13.68
N SER A 44 2.92 8.87 -12.43
CA SER A 44 1.69 8.17 -12.08
C SER A 44 0.48 9.09 -12.19
N LYS A 45 -0.58 8.57 -12.82
CA LYS A 45 -1.82 9.30 -13.01
C LYS A 45 -3.00 8.39 -13.28
N ILE A 46 -4.19 8.89 -12.97
CA ILE A 46 -5.45 8.30 -13.38
C ILE A 46 -6.18 9.27 -14.32
N ILE A 47 -6.70 8.74 -15.42
CA ILE A 47 -7.52 9.47 -16.37
C ILE A 47 -8.92 8.87 -16.32
N VAL A 48 -9.92 9.68 -16.01
CA VAL A 48 -11.31 9.22 -15.84
C VAL A 48 -12.20 9.79 -16.94
N PHE A 49 -13.23 9.03 -17.30
CA PHE A 49 -14.13 9.34 -18.41
C PHE A 49 -15.58 9.15 -18.02
N SER A 50 -16.46 10.01 -18.53
CA SER A 50 -17.89 9.98 -18.19
C SER A 50 -18.72 8.98 -19.00
N LYS A 51 -18.13 8.32 -20.00
CA LYS A 51 -18.77 7.27 -20.80
C LYS A 51 -17.85 6.05 -20.89
N GLU A 52 -18.39 4.96 -21.45
CA GLU A 52 -17.63 3.76 -21.77
C GLU A 52 -16.62 4.04 -22.89
N ALA A 53 -15.69 3.10 -23.09
CA ALA A 53 -14.69 3.15 -24.15
C ALA A 53 -13.85 4.45 -24.18
N PHE A 54 -13.64 5.07 -23.00
CA PHE A 54 -12.83 6.27 -22.83
C PHE A 54 -13.39 7.51 -23.53
N GLU A 55 -14.72 7.61 -23.62
CA GLU A 55 -15.41 8.74 -24.26
C GLU A 55 -16.02 9.73 -23.26
N GLY A 56 -16.51 10.85 -23.82
CA GLY A 56 -17.24 11.87 -23.07
C GLY A 56 -16.32 12.87 -22.37
N ARG A 57 -16.75 13.37 -21.21
CA ARG A 57 -15.98 14.33 -20.41
C ARG A 57 -14.80 13.58 -19.76
N THR A 58 -13.61 14.18 -19.81
CA THR A 58 -12.38 13.60 -19.25
C THR A 58 -11.71 14.50 -18.22
N ALA A 59 -11.07 13.89 -17.22
CA ALA A 59 -10.18 14.56 -16.27
C ALA A 59 -8.98 13.67 -15.95
N GLU A 60 -7.85 14.31 -15.65
CA GLU A 60 -6.61 13.67 -15.24
C GLU A 60 -6.26 14.08 -13.80
N PHE A 61 -5.92 13.11 -12.97
CA PHE A 61 -5.47 13.33 -11.60
C PHE A 61 -4.11 12.67 -11.35
N LYS A 62 -3.23 13.39 -10.65
CA LYS A 62 -1.86 12.95 -10.28
C LYS A 62 -1.64 12.86 -8.77
N ASN A 63 -2.60 13.36 -7.99
CA ASN A 63 -2.59 13.37 -6.54
C ASN A 63 -3.95 12.90 -6.03
N ASP A 64 -4.03 12.63 -4.73
CA ASP A 64 -5.27 12.33 -4.04
C ASP A 64 -6.36 13.38 -4.30
N VAL A 65 -7.59 12.90 -4.45
CA VAL A 65 -8.80 13.70 -4.64
C VAL A 65 -9.81 13.28 -3.58
N CYS A 66 -9.84 13.99 -2.45
CA CYS A 66 -10.78 13.72 -1.35
C CYS A 66 -12.24 14.03 -1.71
N ASN A 67 -12.49 14.87 -2.71
CA ASN A 67 -13.83 15.27 -3.14
C ASN A 67 -13.89 15.47 -4.66
N LEU A 68 -14.50 14.53 -5.38
CA LEU A 68 -14.67 14.62 -6.83
C LEU A 68 -15.70 15.68 -7.26
N GLU A 69 -16.58 16.12 -6.36
CA GLU A 69 -17.55 17.18 -6.63
C GLU A 69 -16.85 18.50 -6.94
N GLU A 70 -15.81 18.84 -6.17
CA GLU A 70 -14.97 20.04 -6.38
C GLU A 70 -14.20 19.98 -7.71
N LYS A 71 -14.06 18.78 -8.28
CA LYS A 71 -13.44 18.56 -9.59
C LYS A 71 -14.47 18.43 -10.72
N GLY A 72 -15.77 18.48 -10.41
CA GLY A 72 -16.86 18.32 -11.37
C GLY A 72 -17.00 16.89 -11.91
N PHE A 73 -16.50 15.89 -11.19
CA PHE A 73 -16.44 14.48 -11.58
C PHE A 73 -17.07 13.50 -10.57
N ASP A 74 -17.85 14.00 -9.62
CA ASP A 74 -18.57 13.17 -8.64
C ASP A 74 -19.55 12.23 -9.33
N LYS A 75 -19.48 10.92 -9.02
CA LYS A 75 -20.47 9.91 -9.42
C LYS A 75 -20.79 9.87 -10.92
N VAL A 76 -19.83 10.24 -11.76
CA VAL A 76 -19.97 10.21 -13.23
C VAL A 76 -18.91 9.37 -13.92
N ILE A 77 -17.95 8.80 -13.19
CA ILE A 77 -16.87 7.99 -13.76
C ILE A 77 -17.44 6.65 -14.26
N VAL A 78 -17.23 6.34 -15.54
CA VAL A 78 -17.77 5.14 -16.22
C VAL A 78 -16.68 4.28 -16.85
N SER A 79 -15.57 4.89 -17.27
CA SER A 79 -14.35 4.21 -17.71
C SER A 79 -13.13 5.00 -17.24
N LEU A 80 -11.96 4.35 -17.15
CA LEU A 80 -10.74 4.99 -16.67
C LEU A 80 -9.47 4.32 -17.22
N LYS A 81 -8.36 5.04 -17.18
CA LYS A 81 -7.01 4.55 -17.46
C LYS A 81 -6.10 4.88 -16.29
N VAL A 82 -5.37 3.89 -15.79
CA VAL A 82 -4.35 4.08 -14.76
C VAL A 82 -2.98 3.92 -15.42
N ILE A 83 -2.09 4.87 -15.16
CA ILE A 83 -0.70 4.88 -15.62
C ILE A 83 0.20 4.96 -14.39
N GLY A 84 1.20 4.08 -14.31
CA GLY A 84 2.10 3.98 -13.17
C GLY A 84 1.45 3.35 -11.94
N ALA A 85 1.43 4.07 -10.83
CA ALA A 85 1.00 3.55 -9.54
C ALA A 85 -0.50 3.20 -9.51
N PRO A 86 -0.91 2.16 -8.73
CA PRO A 86 -2.31 1.84 -8.51
C PRO A 86 -3.08 2.96 -7.79
N TRP A 87 -4.40 2.95 -7.95
CA TRP A 87 -5.32 3.88 -7.31
C TRP A 87 -6.44 3.15 -6.58
N VAL A 88 -6.92 3.72 -5.48
CA VAL A 88 -8.16 3.29 -4.82
C VAL A 88 -9.25 4.33 -5.10
N ALA A 89 -10.37 3.90 -5.63
CA ALA A 89 -11.57 4.72 -5.76
C ALA A 89 -12.57 4.37 -4.66
N TYR A 90 -13.14 5.39 -4.05
CA TYR A 90 -14.07 5.27 -2.94
C TYR A 90 -15.44 5.80 -3.33
N TYR A 91 -16.49 5.13 -2.87
CA TYR A 91 -17.87 5.52 -3.11
C TYR A 91 -18.22 6.85 -2.43
N ASP A 92 -17.63 7.12 -1.27
CA ASP A 92 -17.88 8.35 -0.52
C ASP A 92 -16.67 9.28 -0.55
N LYS A 93 -16.86 10.51 -0.07
CA LYS A 93 -15.81 11.53 0.02
C LYS A 93 -14.80 11.16 1.11
N ASN A 94 -13.65 11.83 1.11
CA ASN A 94 -12.60 11.68 2.11
C ASN A 94 -12.11 10.23 2.30
N PHE A 95 -12.11 9.43 1.22
CA PHE A 95 -11.59 8.06 1.20
C PHE A 95 -12.36 7.10 2.12
N THR A 96 -13.69 7.22 2.12
CA THR A 96 -14.58 6.41 2.98
C THR A 96 -15.58 5.59 2.17
N GLY A 97 -16.25 4.65 2.84
CA GLY A 97 -17.26 3.80 2.23
C GLY A 97 -16.66 2.63 1.42
N LYS A 98 -17.44 2.11 0.47
CA LYS A 98 -17.00 1.00 -0.39
C LYS A 98 -15.86 1.46 -1.29
N GLN A 99 -14.86 0.59 -1.45
CA GLN A 99 -13.63 0.86 -2.18
C GLN A 99 -13.39 -0.14 -3.31
N HIS A 100 -12.64 0.31 -4.32
CA HIS A 100 -12.23 -0.50 -5.47
C HIS A 100 -10.82 -0.10 -5.90
N VAL A 101 -9.93 -1.08 -6.04
CA VAL A 101 -8.55 -0.86 -6.51
C VAL A 101 -8.47 -0.96 -8.03
N PHE A 102 -7.80 0.00 -8.64
CA PHE A 102 -7.44 0.00 -10.05
C PHE A 102 -5.92 -0.03 -10.16
N GLU A 103 -5.38 -1.14 -10.67
CA GLU A 103 -3.98 -1.28 -11.04
C GLU A 103 -3.73 -0.63 -12.40
N GLU A 104 -2.47 -0.52 -12.82
CA GLU A 104 -2.13 0.07 -14.11
C GLU A 104 -2.80 -0.69 -15.27
N GLY A 105 -3.49 0.04 -16.14
CA GLY A 105 -4.22 -0.55 -17.26
C GLY A 105 -5.35 0.34 -17.79
N GLU A 106 -6.09 -0.20 -18.74
CA GLU A 106 -7.23 0.46 -19.36
C GLU A 106 -8.54 -0.28 -19.03
N TYR A 107 -9.49 0.45 -18.45
CA TYR A 107 -10.76 -0.08 -17.98
C TYR A 107 -11.89 0.57 -18.78
N ALA A 108 -12.23 0.00 -19.94
CA ALA A 108 -13.21 0.55 -20.88
C ALA A 108 -14.64 0.59 -20.32
N THR A 109 -14.92 -0.18 -19.27
CA THR A 109 -16.19 -0.23 -18.53
C THR A 109 -15.90 -0.62 -17.09
N LEU A 110 -16.63 -0.03 -16.14
CA LEU A 110 -16.56 -0.37 -14.72
C LEU A 110 -17.81 -1.13 -14.27
N ASP A 111 -17.71 -1.96 -13.24
CA ASP A 111 -18.91 -2.51 -12.59
C ASP A 111 -19.58 -1.46 -11.70
N ASP A 112 -18.76 -0.59 -11.09
CA ASP A 112 -19.16 0.44 -10.13
C ASP A 112 -19.36 1.82 -10.78
N LYS A 113 -19.85 1.84 -12.04
CA LYS A 113 -20.08 3.07 -12.82
C LYS A 113 -20.91 4.09 -12.03
N GLY A 114 -20.44 5.33 -12.02
CA GLY A 114 -21.16 6.45 -11.41
C GLY A 114 -21.33 6.35 -9.90
N ARG A 115 -20.45 5.63 -9.19
CA ARG A 115 -20.51 5.49 -7.73
C ARG A 115 -19.44 6.29 -6.98
N PHE A 116 -18.31 6.57 -7.61
CA PHE A 116 -17.13 7.09 -6.92
C PHE A 116 -17.21 8.59 -6.60
N SER A 117 -16.77 8.96 -5.39
CA SER A 117 -16.74 10.35 -4.88
C SER A 117 -15.35 10.80 -4.39
N SER A 118 -14.39 9.88 -4.23
CA SER A 118 -12.97 10.23 -3.98
C SER A 118 -11.99 9.20 -4.56
N LEU A 119 -10.75 9.62 -4.83
CA LEU A 119 -9.68 8.83 -5.45
C LEU A 119 -8.38 9.01 -4.68
N LYS A 120 -7.70 7.94 -4.29
CA LYS A 120 -6.40 7.96 -3.60
C LYS A 120 -5.35 7.24 -4.43
N ILE A 121 -4.19 7.83 -4.63
CA ILE A 121 -3.05 7.15 -5.25
C ILE A 121 -2.32 6.29 -4.20
N ILE A 122 -1.90 5.09 -4.58
CA ILE A 122 -1.11 4.22 -3.73
C ILE A 122 0.37 4.53 -3.98
N THR A 123 0.99 5.23 -3.04
CA THR A 123 2.42 5.58 -3.08
C THR A 123 3.24 4.84 -2.02
N ASP A 124 2.56 4.00 -1.25
CA ASP A 124 3.15 3.15 -0.22
C ASP A 124 4.12 2.12 -0.81
N ASP A 125 5.05 1.66 0.03
CA ASP A 125 5.95 0.57 -0.32
C ASP A 125 5.16 -0.74 -0.52
N LEU A 126 5.35 -1.34 -1.69
CA LEU A 126 4.72 -2.59 -2.08
C LEU A 126 5.66 -3.80 -1.89
N ASP A 127 6.91 -3.56 -1.48
CA ASP A 127 7.89 -4.60 -1.24
C ASP A 127 7.62 -5.36 0.05
N ASN A 128 8.15 -6.59 0.11
CA ASN A 128 8.07 -7.50 1.27
C ASN A 128 6.66 -7.60 1.89
N PRO A 129 5.62 -7.96 1.11
CA PRO A 129 4.25 -7.99 1.61
C PRO A 129 4.08 -9.02 2.74
N GLU A 130 3.44 -8.60 3.83
CA GLU A 130 3.05 -9.47 4.95
C GLU A 130 1.76 -8.97 5.61
N ILE A 131 0.74 -9.85 5.64
CA ILE A 131 -0.52 -9.64 6.39
C ILE A 131 -0.76 -10.82 7.31
N GLN A 132 -1.30 -10.55 8.50
CA GLN A 132 -1.79 -11.57 9.41
C GLN A 132 -3.30 -11.43 9.59
N LEU A 133 -4.04 -12.49 9.27
CA LEU A 133 -5.49 -12.57 9.45
C LEU A 133 -5.82 -13.35 10.72
N PHE A 134 -6.89 -12.96 11.41
CA PHE A 134 -7.36 -13.58 12.65
C PHE A 134 -8.85 -13.96 12.55
N GLU A 135 -9.18 -15.10 13.15
CA GLU A 135 -10.52 -15.69 13.15
C GLU A 135 -11.54 -14.86 13.96
N HIS A 136 -11.08 -14.12 14.96
CA HIS A 136 -11.95 -13.29 15.80
C HIS A 136 -11.54 -11.83 15.75
N ILE A 137 -12.43 -10.97 16.25
CA ILE A 137 -12.13 -9.56 16.51
C ILE A 137 -10.99 -9.42 17.53
N ASP A 138 -10.38 -8.25 17.59
CA ASP A 138 -9.29 -7.90 18.50
C ASP A 138 -8.10 -8.87 18.43
N TYR A 139 -7.86 -9.41 17.22
CA TYR A 139 -6.74 -10.28 16.88
C TYR A 139 -6.71 -11.59 17.68
N GLN A 140 -7.89 -12.14 17.99
CA GLN A 140 -8.03 -13.37 18.75
C GLN A 140 -8.29 -14.59 17.85
N GLY A 141 -8.22 -15.78 18.46
CA GLY A 141 -8.49 -17.05 17.79
C GLY A 141 -7.31 -17.54 16.95
N ARG A 142 -7.61 -18.41 15.97
CA ARG A 142 -6.62 -18.91 15.02
C ARG A 142 -6.14 -17.76 14.14
N SER A 143 -4.86 -17.78 13.75
CA SER A 143 -4.32 -16.79 12.83
C SER A 143 -3.46 -17.43 11.75
N VAL A 144 -3.39 -16.75 10.60
CA VAL A 144 -2.57 -17.14 9.45
C VAL A 144 -1.78 -15.93 8.97
N THR A 145 -0.50 -16.13 8.66
CA THR A 145 0.37 -15.08 8.09
C THR A 145 0.63 -15.36 6.63
N LEU A 146 0.34 -14.39 5.77
CA LEU A 146 0.37 -14.53 4.32
C LEU A 146 1.34 -13.50 3.72
N ARG A 147 2.04 -13.92 2.66
CA ARG A 147 3.05 -13.10 1.95
C ARG A 147 2.85 -13.05 0.43
N LYS A 148 1.78 -13.67 -0.06
CA LYS A 148 1.42 -13.76 -1.47
C LYS A 148 -0.09 -13.91 -1.60
N GLU A 149 -0.58 -13.79 -2.82
CA GLU A 149 -1.96 -14.12 -3.14
C GLU A 149 -2.31 -15.52 -2.66
N THR A 150 -3.43 -15.62 -1.93
CA THR A 150 -3.89 -16.84 -1.29
C THR A 150 -5.39 -16.94 -1.40
N ASN A 151 -5.86 -18.07 -1.95
CA ASN A 151 -7.25 -18.49 -1.83
C ASN A 151 -7.47 -19.03 -0.42
N LEU A 152 -8.35 -18.41 0.36
CA LEU A 152 -8.54 -18.75 1.77
C LEU A 152 -9.22 -20.11 1.97
N HIS A 153 -9.90 -20.64 0.95
CA HIS A 153 -10.44 -22.00 0.98
C HIS A 153 -9.34 -23.05 1.06
N ASP A 154 -8.21 -22.85 0.40
CA ASP A 154 -7.09 -23.81 0.34
C ASP A 154 -6.41 -24.01 1.70
N ILE A 155 -6.61 -23.06 2.63
CA ILE A 155 -6.04 -23.07 3.98
C ILE A 155 -7.12 -23.16 5.08
N ALA A 156 -8.35 -23.52 4.72
CA ALA A 156 -9.49 -23.62 5.63
C ALA A 156 -9.70 -22.35 6.50
N PHE A 157 -9.58 -21.18 5.87
CA PHE A 157 -9.74 -19.85 6.50
C PHE A 157 -10.72 -18.94 5.72
N SER A 158 -11.44 -19.49 4.75
CA SER A 158 -12.48 -18.76 4.01
C SER A 158 -13.63 -18.38 4.93
N ASP A 159 -14.18 -17.18 4.76
CA ASP A 159 -15.37 -16.72 5.48
C ASP A 159 -15.20 -16.80 7.02
N THR A 160 -13.94 -16.70 7.47
CA THR A 160 -13.55 -16.86 8.89
C THR A 160 -12.86 -15.62 9.45
N ALA A 161 -12.24 -14.81 8.59
CA ALA A 161 -11.46 -13.66 9.03
C ALA A 161 -12.38 -12.55 9.60
N SER A 162 -12.08 -12.09 10.82
CA SER A 162 -12.81 -11.02 11.52
C SER A 162 -11.92 -9.83 11.91
N SER A 163 -10.59 -9.98 11.88
CA SER A 163 -9.62 -8.90 12.09
C SER A 163 -8.29 -9.18 11.38
N HIS A 164 -7.45 -8.14 11.15
CA HIS A 164 -6.11 -8.32 10.58
C HIS A 164 -5.10 -7.26 11.01
N LYS A 165 -3.81 -7.56 10.77
CA LYS A 165 -2.69 -6.62 10.87
C LYS A 165 -1.85 -6.67 9.60
N VAL A 166 -1.53 -5.51 9.04
CA VAL A 166 -0.64 -5.39 7.88
C VAL A 166 0.74 -4.95 8.35
N LYS A 167 1.75 -5.81 8.13
CA LYS A 167 3.15 -5.48 8.46
C LYS A 167 3.90 -4.87 7.28
N GLY A 168 3.55 -5.25 6.06
CA GLY A 168 4.21 -4.75 4.85
C GLY A 168 3.36 -4.95 3.60
N GLY A 169 3.58 -4.09 2.61
CA GLY A 169 2.79 -4.03 1.38
C GLY A 169 1.36 -3.50 1.59
N VAL A 170 0.70 -3.22 0.47
CA VAL A 170 -0.75 -2.94 0.46
C VAL A 170 -1.48 -4.22 0.09
N TRP A 171 -2.54 -4.55 0.82
CA TRP A 171 -3.29 -5.78 0.64
C TRP A 171 -4.73 -5.51 0.21
N VAL A 172 -5.28 -6.42 -0.59
CA VAL A 172 -6.69 -6.41 -1.00
C VAL A 172 -7.31 -7.75 -0.63
N LEU A 173 -8.32 -7.69 0.23
CA LEU A 173 -9.19 -8.81 0.55
C LEU A 173 -10.44 -8.73 -0.33
N TYR A 174 -10.85 -9.86 -0.88
CA TYR A 174 -12.00 -9.98 -1.76
C TYR A 174 -13.05 -10.90 -1.15
N LYS A 175 -14.31 -10.48 -1.29
CA LYS A 175 -15.47 -11.30 -0.91
C LYS A 175 -15.58 -12.59 -1.73
N HIS A 176 -15.05 -12.62 -2.95
CA HIS A 176 -15.11 -13.79 -3.83
C HIS A 176 -13.73 -14.19 -4.33
N ILE A 177 -13.54 -15.49 -4.61
CA ILE A 177 -12.24 -16.10 -4.96
C ILE A 177 -11.63 -15.48 -6.23
N ASN A 178 -12.46 -15.08 -7.18
CA ASN A 178 -12.08 -14.55 -8.48
C ASN A 178 -11.83 -13.03 -8.50
N ARG A 179 -11.47 -12.43 -7.35
CA ARG A 179 -11.27 -10.99 -7.18
C ARG A 179 -12.51 -10.14 -7.49
N GLN A 180 -13.70 -10.74 -7.40
CA GLN A 180 -14.97 -10.04 -7.57
C GLN A 180 -15.63 -9.72 -6.23
N GLY A 181 -16.67 -8.90 -6.29
CA GLY A 181 -17.46 -8.51 -5.13
C GLY A 181 -16.86 -7.33 -4.37
N ALA A 182 -17.22 -7.21 -3.10
CA ALA A 182 -16.69 -6.17 -2.22
C ALA A 182 -15.19 -6.37 -2.00
N GLN A 183 -14.46 -5.25 -1.92
CA GLN A 183 -13.03 -5.22 -1.66
C GLN A 183 -12.77 -4.50 -0.33
N LEU A 184 -11.83 -5.02 0.44
CA LEU A 184 -11.24 -4.36 1.59
C LEU A 184 -9.73 -4.19 1.32
N VAL A 185 -9.34 -2.96 1.03
CA VAL A 185 -7.96 -2.50 0.88
C VAL A 185 -7.42 -2.12 2.25
N SER A 186 -6.22 -2.59 2.55
CA SER A 186 -5.52 -2.33 3.80
C SER A 186 -4.08 -1.91 3.54
N PHE A 187 -3.65 -0.85 4.19
CA PHE A 187 -2.35 -0.20 3.99
C PHE A 187 -1.31 -0.71 5.01
N PRO A 188 0.00 -0.59 4.71
CA PRO A 188 1.05 -1.01 5.64
C PRO A 188 0.96 -0.26 6.97
N GLY A 189 1.09 -1.01 8.08
CA GLY A 189 0.96 -0.48 9.43
C GLY A 189 -0.48 -0.40 9.95
N GLU A 190 -1.49 -0.64 9.11
CA GLU A 190 -2.87 -0.70 9.58
C GLU A 190 -3.13 -1.95 10.42
N GLU A 191 -3.82 -1.74 11.54
CA GLU A 191 -4.42 -2.80 12.33
C GLU A 191 -5.94 -2.60 12.32
N VAL A 192 -6.66 -3.59 11.81
CA VAL A 192 -8.13 -3.57 11.71
C VAL A 192 -8.68 -4.56 12.74
N PRO A 193 -9.10 -4.10 13.93
CA PRO A 193 -9.51 -4.98 15.03
C PRO A 193 -10.88 -5.63 14.80
N SER A 194 -11.71 -5.10 13.90
CA SER A 194 -13.02 -5.67 13.61
C SER A 194 -13.49 -5.35 12.19
N TYR A 195 -14.00 -6.35 11.49
CA TYR A 195 -14.63 -6.18 10.18
C TYR A 195 -16.13 -5.86 10.25
N LEU A 196 -16.74 -5.92 11.44
CA LEU A 196 -18.18 -5.66 11.61
C LEU A 196 -18.59 -4.26 11.11
N PRO A 197 -17.87 -3.17 11.45
CA PRO A 197 -18.24 -1.83 10.94
C PRO A 197 -18.05 -1.70 9.43
N LEU A 198 -17.21 -2.54 8.83
CA LEU A 198 -16.85 -2.54 7.41
C LEU A 198 -17.82 -3.38 6.57
N SER A 199 -18.78 -4.07 7.20
CA SER A 199 -19.66 -5.05 6.54
C SER A 199 -18.86 -6.11 5.75
N PHE A 200 -17.70 -6.50 6.29
CA PHE A 200 -16.75 -7.43 5.66
C PHE A 200 -16.38 -8.61 6.58
N ASN A 201 -17.16 -8.83 7.65
CA ASN A 201 -16.94 -9.90 8.60
C ASN A 201 -17.28 -11.26 7.99
N ASP A 202 -16.41 -12.26 8.13
CA ASP A 202 -16.68 -13.65 7.74
C ASP A 202 -17.10 -13.80 6.27
N VAL A 203 -16.56 -12.94 5.38
CA VAL A 203 -16.86 -13.01 3.93
C VAL A 203 -15.62 -13.02 3.05
N ALA A 204 -14.42 -12.90 3.62
CA ALA A 204 -13.20 -12.91 2.82
C ALA A 204 -12.94 -14.32 2.29
N SER A 205 -12.87 -14.47 0.96
CA SER A 205 -12.54 -15.75 0.30
C SER A 205 -11.18 -15.74 -0.40
N CYS A 206 -10.64 -14.55 -0.74
CA CYS A 206 -9.33 -14.39 -1.36
C CYS A 206 -8.63 -13.15 -0.82
N VAL A 207 -7.31 -13.20 -0.72
CA VAL A 207 -6.48 -12.08 -0.28
C VAL A 207 -5.20 -12.03 -1.10
N ARG A 208 -4.77 -10.83 -1.50
CA ARG A 208 -3.54 -10.64 -2.27
C ARG A 208 -2.83 -9.35 -1.90
N PRO A 209 -1.50 -9.29 -2.01
CA PRO A 209 -0.80 -8.03 -2.02
C PRO A 209 -0.92 -7.35 -3.39
N LEU A 210 -0.88 -6.03 -3.39
CA LEU A 210 -0.49 -5.26 -4.58
C LEU A 210 1.02 -5.39 -4.72
N LEU A 211 1.48 -5.63 -5.94
CA LEU A 211 2.90 -5.81 -6.23
C LEU A 211 3.41 -4.64 -7.05
N PRO A 212 4.70 -4.25 -6.87
CA PRO A 212 5.32 -3.29 -7.76
C PRO A 212 5.32 -3.85 -9.19
N LYS A 213 5.19 -2.95 -10.16
CA LYS A 213 5.26 -3.36 -11.56
C LYS A 213 6.73 -3.70 -11.91
N PRO A 214 6.99 -4.85 -12.55
CA PRO A 214 8.34 -5.28 -12.93
C PRO A 214 8.99 -4.36 -13.96
#